data_AF-F9ZVM3-F1
#
_entry.id   AF-F9ZVM3-F1
#
_cell.length_a   1.000
_cell.length_b   1.000
_cell.length_c   1.000
_cell.angle_alpha   90.00
_cell.angle_beta   90.00
_cell.angle_gamma   90.00
#
_symmetry.space_group_name_H-M   'P 1'
#
loop_
_entity.id
_entity.type
_entity.pdbx_description
1 polymer ?
#
loop_
_entity_poly.entity_id
_entity_poly.type
_entity_poly.pdbx_seq_one_letter_code
_entity_poly.pdbx_strand_id
1 'polypeptide(L)'
;MERFDIHGGADFPSLKDYMEEKKPGKGNGNIIAVIGHYITEKLGEEHFSEGQVEYAYKMLNIKRPNHLRQIMINEKNKRDLFEPNAEDATKWQLTRAGEIFVSDQLPES
;
A
#
# COMPACT_ATOMS: atom_id res chain seq x y z
N MET A 1 15.08 -5.76 4.29
CA MET A 1 14.08 -4.67 4.40
C MET A 1 14.28 -3.80 3.18
N GLU A 2 13.30 -3.82 2.29
CA GLU A 2 13.34 -3.11 1.01
C GLU A 2 12.84 -1.68 1.22
N ARG A 3 13.60 -0.70 0.75
CA ARG A 3 13.35 0.73 1.01
C ARG A 3 12.89 1.39 -0.29
N PHE A 4 12.06 2.42 -0.14
CA PHE A 4 11.61 3.29 -1.23
C PHE A 4 11.59 4.74 -0.75
N ASP A 5 11.38 5.69 -1.66
CA ASP A 5 11.34 7.10 -1.32
C ASP A 5 10.04 7.47 -0.57
N ILE A 6 10.19 7.60 0.74
CA ILE A 6 9.07 7.86 1.64
C ILE A 6 8.90 9.34 1.97
N HIS A 7 9.95 10.14 1.77
CA HIS A 7 9.97 11.53 2.23
C HIS A 7 9.27 12.48 1.27
N GLY A 8 8.94 12.03 0.06
CA GLY A 8 8.36 12.88 -0.95
C GLY A 8 9.41 13.73 -1.65
N GLY A 9 8.99 14.35 -2.74
CA GLY A 9 9.80 15.29 -3.51
C GLY A 9 9.02 16.57 -3.82
N ALA A 10 9.52 17.37 -4.76
CA ALA A 10 8.78 18.53 -5.25
C ALA A 10 7.48 18.13 -5.98
N ASP A 11 7.44 16.92 -6.55
CA ASP A 11 6.39 16.47 -7.47
C ASP A 11 5.41 15.46 -6.83
N PHE A 12 5.69 14.95 -5.64
CA PHE A 12 4.83 13.99 -4.94
C PHE A 12 4.92 14.14 -3.42
N PRO A 13 3.81 13.95 -2.69
CA PRO A 13 3.78 14.10 -1.23
C PRO A 13 4.65 13.04 -0.55
N SER A 14 5.02 13.26 0.71
CA SER A 14 5.56 12.18 1.53
C SER A 14 4.50 11.08 1.73
N LEU A 15 4.91 9.84 1.98
CA LEU A 15 3.95 8.77 2.29
C LEU A 15 3.08 9.12 3.50
N LYS A 16 3.65 9.85 4.47
CA LYS A 16 2.92 10.27 5.66
C LYS A 16 1.78 11.22 5.28
N ASP A 17 2.08 12.25 4.49
CA ASP A 17 1.07 13.21 4.05
C ASP A 17 0.01 12.52 3.18
N TYR A 18 0.45 11.61 2.31
CA TYR A 18 -0.46 10.81 1.48
C TYR A 18 -1.40 9.93 2.31
N MET A 19 -0.91 9.32 3.40
CA MET A 19 -1.73 8.55 4.33
C MET A 19 -2.72 9.43 5.12
N GLU A 20 -2.31 10.65 5.47
CA GLU A 20 -3.17 11.64 6.16
C GLU A 20 -4.26 12.21 5.26
N GLU A 21 -3.97 12.35 3.97
CA GLU A 21 -4.91 12.74 2.91
C GLU A 21 -5.94 11.62 2.66
N LYS A 22 -5.46 10.42 2.30
CA LYS A 22 -6.29 9.27 1.95
C LYS A 22 -7.04 8.63 3.11
N LYS A 23 -6.67 8.91 4.37
CA LYS A 23 -7.33 8.44 5.60
C LYS A 23 -7.90 7.00 5.50
N PRO A 24 -7.07 5.98 5.24
CA PRO A 24 -7.55 4.60 5.02
C PRO A 24 -8.24 3.96 6.24
N GLY A 25 -8.28 4.64 7.39
CA GLY A 25 -8.75 4.09 8.65
C GLY A 25 -7.74 3.10 9.24
N LYS A 26 -8.23 2.16 10.06
CA LYS A 26 -7.39 1.21 10.82
C LYS A 26 -7.33 -0.20 10.22
N GLY A 27 -8.02 -0.44 9.09
CA GLY A 27 -8.05 -1.75 8.45
C GLY A 27 -6.71 -2.04 7.74
N ASN A 28 -6.11 -3.20 8.01
CA ASN A 28 -4.84 -3.58 7.39
C ASN A 28 -4.94 -3.58 5.85
N GLY A 29 -6.02 -4.15 5.28
CA GLY A 29 -6.21 -4.13 3.83
C GLY A 29 -6.26 -2.70 3.25
N ASN A 30 -6.89 -1.76 3.94
CA ASN A 30 -6.94 -0.36 3.48
C ASN A 30 -5.56 0.30 3.51
N ILE A 31 -4.84 0.13 4.63
CA ILE A 31 -3.51 0.69 4.81
C ILE A 31 -2.55 0.13 3.75
N ILE A 32 -2.59 -1.19 3.52
CA ILE A 32 -1.76 -1.85 2.51
C ILE A 32 -2.13 -1.36 1.10
N ALA A 33 -3.41 -1.20 0.79
CA ALA A 33 -3.84 -0.67 -0.50
C ALA A 33 -3.31 0.76 -0.75
N VAL A 34 -3.37 1.66 0.25
CA VAL A 34 -2.82 3.02 0.11
C VAL A 34 -1.30 3.00 -0.06
N ILE A 35 -0.59 2.15 0.68
CA ILE A 35 0.87 1.99 0.53
C ILE A 35 1.21 1.46 -0.87
N GLY A 36 0.51 0.43 -1.33
CA GLY A 36 0.70 -0.14 -2.67
C GLY A 36 0.46 0.91 -3.75
N HIS A 37 -0.62 1.67 -3.63
CA HIS A 37 -0.95 2.76 -4.56
C HIS A 37 0.12 3.86 -4.56
N TYR A 38 0.66 4.22 -3.41
CA TYR A 38 1.73 5.21 -3.35
C TYR A 38 2.96 4.73 -4.13
N ILE A 39 3.36 3.48 -3.91
CA ILE A 39 4.51 2.87 -4.58
C ILE A 39 4.28 2.79 -6.11
N THR A 40 3.09 2.35 -6.54
CA THR A 40 2.86 2.16 -7.96
C THR A 40 2.54 3.45 -8.71
N GLU A 41 1.66 4.30 -8.17
CA GLU A 41 1.18 5.50 -8.88
C GLU A 41 2.00 6.74 -8.60
N LYS A 42 2.58 6.89 -7.39
CA LYS A 42 3.38 8.09 -7.05
C LYS A 42 4.86 7.90 -7.32
N LEU A 43 5.39 6.69 -7.12
CA LEU A 43 6.80 6.39 -7.41
C LEU A 43 7.02 5.73 -8.77
N GLY A 44 5.95 5.30 -9.45
CA GLY A 44 6.01 4.71 -10.80
C GLY A 44 6.56 3.29 -10.83
N GLU A 45 6.53 2.56 -9.71
CA GLU A 45 6.91 1.15 -9.68
C GLU A 45 5.77 0.27 -10.25
N GLU A 46 6.08 -0.81 -10.96
CA GLU A 46 5.02 -1.69 -11.51
C GLU A 46 4.31 -2.52 -10.42
N HIS A 47 5.01 -2.81 -9.33
CA HIS A 47 4.58 -3.72 -8.28
C HIS A 47 5.10 -3.25 -6.93
N PHE A 48 4.54 -3.78 -5.84
CA PHE A 48 5.08 -3.60 -4.51
C PHE A 48 5.38 -4.93 -3.82
N SER A 49 6.23 -4.92 -2.80
CA SER A 49 6.65 -6.10 -2.06
C SER A 49 6.20 -6.07 -0.60
N GLU A 50 6.18 -7.24 0.04
CA GLU A 50 5.99 -7.35 1.50
C GLU A 50 7.04 -6.53 2.26
N GLY A 51 8.28 -6.49 1.75
CA GLY A 51 9.39 -5.76 2.35
C GLY A 51 9.19 -4.25 2.36
N GLN A 52 8.64 -3.70 1.27
CA GLN A 52 8.28 -2.28 1.18
C GLN A 52 7.11 -1.96 2.11
N VAL A 53 6.08 -2.81 2.16
CA VAL A 53 4.97 -2.64 3.11
C VAL A 53 5.48 -2.66 4.55
N GLU A 54 6.33 -3.60 4.94
CA GLU A 54 6.94 -3.61 6.28
C GLU A 54 7.72 -2.32 6.59
N TYR A 55 8.47 -1.82 5.60
CA TYR A 55 9.21 -0.57 5.73
C TYR A 55 8.27 0.62 5.95
N ALA A 56 7.18 0.72 5.19
CA ALA A 56 6.15 1.75 5.34
C ALA A 56 5.53 1.74 6.75
N TYR A 57 5.11 0.58 7.26
CA TYR A 57 4.57 0.47 8.62
C TYR A 57 5.54 0.99 9.68
N LYS A 58 6.84 0.66 9.54
CA LYS A 58 7.89 1.11 10.46
C LYS A 58 8.04 2.63 10.43
N MET A 59 8.10 3.21 9.22
CA MET A 59 8.36 4.63 9.07
C MET A 59 7.15 5.51 9.42
N LEU A 60 5.93 5.02 9.19
CA LEU A 60 4.70 5.69 9.60
C LEU A 60 4.41 5.53 11.11
N ASN A 61 5.27 4.80 11.84
CA ASN A 61 5.07 4.47 13.25
C ASN A 61 3.71 3.82 13.54
N ILE A 62 3.21 3.01 12.60
CA ILE A 62 1.97 2.25 12.72
C ILE A 62 2.30 0.88 13.33
N LYS A 63 1.42 0.36 14.19
CA LYS A 63 1.59 -0.98 14.78
C LYS A 63 1.70 -2.02 13.66
N ARG A 64 2.90 -2.57 13.48
CA ARG A 64 3.15 -3.60 12.47
C ARG A 64 2.36 -4.87 12.81
N PRO A 65 1.64 -5.45 11.85
CA PRO A 65 1.06 -6.76 12.03
C PRO A 65 2.14 -7.84 12.22
N ASN A 66 1.87 -8.82 13.08
CA ASN A 66 2.64 -10.06 13.10
C ASN A 66 2.21 -10.90 11.89
N HIS A 67 3.17 -11.47 11.15
CA HIS A 67 2.91 -12.27 9.94
C HIS A 67 2.22 -11.48 8.81
N LEU A 68 2.85 -10.40 8.34
CA LEU A 68 2.31 -9.53 7.29
C LEU A 68 1.81 -10.31 6.06
N ARG A 69 2.58 -11.27 5.57
CA ARG A 69 2.18 -12.14 4.45
C ARG A 69 0.82 -12.81 4.67
N GLN A 70 0.61 -13.41 5.83
CA GLN A 70 -0.65 -14.08 6.16
C GLN A 70 -1.81 -13.06 6.19
N ILE A 71 -1.54 -11.84 6.66
CA ILE A 71 -2.54 -10.77 6.67
C ILE A 71 -2.85 -10.31 5.24
N MET A 72 -1.86 -10.13 4.38
CA MET A 72 -2.10 -9.81 2.97
C MET A 72 -2.94 -10.89 2.28
N ILE A 73 -2.63 -12.17 2.50
CA ILE A 73 -3.42 -13.31 2.00
C ILE A 73 -4.85 -13.29 2.55
N ASN A 74 -5.03 -13.00 3.85
CA ASN A 74 -6.36 -12.95 4.45
C ASN A 74 -7.16 -11.76 3.92
N GLU A 75 -6.53 -10.60 3.75
CA GLU A 75 -7.20 -9.39 3.27
C GLU A 75 -7.59 -9.50 1.79
N LYS A 76 -6.74 -10.07 0.91
CA LYS A 76 -7.13 -10.32 -0.49
C LYS A 76 -8.35 -11.24 -0.62
N ASN A 77 -8.48 -12.22 0.29
CA ASN A 77 -9.60 -13.15 0.29
C ASN A 77 -10.89 -12.52 0.84
N LYS A 78 -10.79 -11.42 1.60
CA LYS A 78 -11.95 -10.67 2.11
C LYS A 78 -12.37 -9.56 1.16
N ARG A 79 -11.40 -8.89 0.54
CA ARG A 79 -11.61 -7.72 -0.32
C ARG A 79 -10.62 -7.73 -1.46
N ASP A 80 -11.14 -7.49 -2.65
CA ASP A 80 -10.37 -7.43 -3.88
C ASP A 80 -9.67 -6.07 -4.04
N LEU A 81 -8.67 -5.79 -3.21
CA LEU A 81 -7.88 -4.54 -3.29
C LEU A 81 -6.47 -4.75 -3.86
N PHE A 82 -5.91 -5.92 -3.65
CA PHE A 82 -4.57 -6.26 -4.11
C PHE A 82 -4.45 -7.77 -4.20
N GLU A 83 -3.55 -8.22 -5.05
CA GLU A 83 -3.32 -9.63 -5.35
C GLU A 83 -1.84 -9.90 -5.60
N PRO A 84 -1.37 -11.15 -5.40
CA PRO A 84 -0.02 -11.52 -5.82
C PRO A 84 0.10 -11.41 -7.34
N ASN A 85 1.26 -10.97 -7.82
CA ASN A 85 1.54 -10.95 -9.25
C ASN A 85 1.54 -12.39 -9.80
N ALA A 86 1.03 -12.55 -11.03
CA ALA A 86 0.84 -13.85 -11.66
C ALA A 86 2.17 -14.55 -12.02
N GLU A 87 3.22 -13.79 -12.29
CA GLU A 87 4.53 -14.28 -12.70
C GLU A 87 5.50 -14.43 -11.52
N ASP A 88 5.35 -13.57 -10.50
CA ASP A 88 6.19 -13.55 -9.30
C ASP A 88 5.37 -13.38 -8.02
N ALA A 89 5.14 -14.49 -7.31
CA ALA A 89 4.37 -14.51 -6.06
C ALA A 89 5.04 -13.77 -4.89
N THR A 90 6.25 -13.24 -5.05
CA THR A 90 6.90 -12.35 -4.08
C THR A 90 6.50 -10.89 -4.27
N LYS A 91 5.93 -10.56 -5.43
CA LYS A 91 5.40 -9.24 -5.78
C LYS A 91 3.89 -9.22 -5.65
N TRP A 92 3.39 -8.04 -5.37
CA TRP A 92 1.97 -7.74 -5.23
C TRP A 92 1.62 -6.56 -6.13
N GLN A 93 0.38 -6.53 -6.57
CA GLN A 93 -0.18 -5.45 -7.37
C GLN A 93 -1.54 -5.05 -6.81
N LEU A 94 -1.93 -3.80 -7.02
CA LEU A 94 -3.31 -3.42 -6.83
C LEU A 94 -4.16 -4.08 -7.89
N THR A 95 -5.36 -4.48 -7.50
CA THR A 95 -6.38 -4.81 -8.50
C THR A 95 -7.03 -3.51 -8.97
N ARG A 96 -7.79 -3.57 -10.07
CA ARG A 96 -8.55 -2.42 -10.53
C ARG A 96 -9.49 -1.86 -9.45
N ALA A 97 -10.07 -2.73 -8.64
CA ALA A 97 -10.91 -2.33 -7.51
C ALA A 97 -10.09 -1.66 -6.39
N GLY A 98 -8.85 -2.10 -6.15
CA GLY A 98 -7.89 -1.45 -5.26
C GLY A 98 -7.50 -0.04 -5.70
N GLU A 99 -7.20 0.14 -6.99
CA GLU A 99 -6.90 1.45 -7.58
C GLU A 99 -8.05 2.42 -7.37
N ILE A 100 -9.27 2.02 -7.78
CA ILE A 100 -10.48 2.83 -7.62
C ILE A 100 -10.75 3.12 -6.14
N PHE A 101 -10.52 2.15 -5.26
CA PHE A 101 -10.71 2.33 -3.83
C PHE A 101 -9.81 3.46 -3.29
N VAL A 102 -8.53 3.50 -3.67
CA VAL A 102 -7.61 4.52 -3.16
C VAL A 102 -7.74 5.86 -3.91
N SER A 103 -8.00 5.82 -5.22
CA SER A 103 -8.15 7.03 -6.04
C SER A 103 -9.47 7.76 -5.79
N ASP A 104 -10.59 7.02 -5.74
CA ASP A 104 -11.93 7.61 -5.85
C ASP A 104 -12.80 7.44 -4.61
N GLN A 105 -12.54 6.44 -3.76
CA GLN A 105 -13.41 6.10 -2.61
C GLN A 105 -12.83 6.49 -1.25
N LEU A 106 -11.51 6.40 -1.12
CA LEU A 106 -10.77 7.01 -0.03
C LEU A 106 -10.65 8.50 -0.32
N PRO A 107 -10.69 9.35 0.71
CA PRO A 107 -10.83 10.78 0.50
C PRO A 107 -9.75 11.35 -0.44
N GLU A 108 -10.21 11.91 -1.56
CA GLU A 108 -9.68 13.14 -2.16
C GLU A 108 -10.86 14.01 -2.68
N SER A 109 -11.77 14.35 -1.76
CA SER A 109 -12.62 15.55 -1.65
C SER A 109 -13.65 15.34 -0.55
#